data_AF-A0A4R6SMU5-F1
#
_entry.id   AF-A0A4R6SMU5-F1
#
_cell.length_a   1.000
_cell.length_b   1.000
_cell.length_c   1.000
_cell.angle_alpha   90.00
_cell.angle_beta   90.00
_cell.angle_gamma   90.00
#
_symmetry.space_group_name_H-M   'P 1'
#
loop_
_entity.id
_entity.type
_entity.pdbx_description
1 polymer ?
#
loop_
_entity_poly.entity_id
_entity_poly.type
_entity_poly.pdbx_seq_one_letter_code
_entity_poly.pdbx_strand_id
1 'polypeptide(L)' 'MQQLQGAMSTHAADHGLLVAWGGITKDAKRYLSTQRFAIKVWTSEDVLDGLFAHYHELPADIQRDVPLKQVWTLAEETG' A
#
# COMPACT_ATOMS: atom_id res chain seq x y z
N MET A 1 17.14 4.96 4.87
CA MET A 1 17.42 3.88 5.84
C MET A 1 17.47 4.41 7.28
N GLN A 2 18.31 5.41 7.60
CA GLN A 2 18.37 6.01 8.95
C GLN A 2 17.02 6.60 9.43
N GLN A 3 16.23 7.15 8.51
CA GLN A 3 14.96 7.83 8.80
C GLN A 3 13.83 6.85 9.22
N LEU A 4 13.82 5.61 8.71
CA LEU A 4 12.73 4.67 8.96
C LEU A 4 12.86 4.01 10.35
N GLN A 5 14.08 3.65 10.76
CA GLN A 5 14.31 3.11 12.10
C GLN A 5 14.00 4.14 13.20
N GLY A 6 14.32 5.42 12.99
CA GLY A 6 13.98 6.49 13.95
C GLY A 6 12.47 6.71 14.12
N ALA A 7 11.69 6.57 13.05
CA ALA A 7 10.23 6.73 13.10
C ALA A 7 9.53 5.58 13.86
N MET A 8 10.00 4.34 13.71
CA MET A 8 9.42 3.18 14.41
C MET A 8 9.68 3.20 15.92
N SER A 9 10.88 3.64 16.35
CA SER A 9 11.22 3.75 17.77
C SER A 9 10.48 4.87 18.51
N THR A 10 9.93 5.85 17.79
CA THR A 10 9.24 7.01 18.40
C THR A 10 7.75 6.77 18.66
N HIS A 11 7.13 5.80 17.96
CA HIS A 11 5.68 5.59 18.01
C HIS A 11 5.21 4.23 18.55
N ALA A 12 6.12 3.35 18.99
CA ALA A 12 5.76 2.04 19.56
C ALA A 12 4.70 1.29 18.71
N ALA A 13 4.81 1.39 17.39
CA ALA A 13 3.90 0.70 16.49
C ALA A 13 4.36 -0.75 16.33
N ASP A 14 3.54 -1.71 16.75
CA ASP A 14 3.81 -3.15 16.56
C ASP A 14 3.97 -3.51 15.07
N HIS A 15 3.39 -2.71 14.17
CA HIS A 15 3.40 -2.90 12.73
C HIS A 15 3.62 -1.59 11.97
N GLY A 16 4.53 -1.61 10.99
CA GLY A 16 4.75 -0.52 10.02
C GLY A 16 4.39 -0.94 8.59
N LEU A 17 3.86 -0.01 7.81
CA LEU A 17 3.63 -0.19 6.38
C LEU A 17 4.55 0.76 5.59
N LEU A 18 5.47 0.20 4.82
CA LEU A 18 6.32 0.97 3.91
C LEU A 18 5.75 0.91 2.49
N VAL A 19 5.38 2.05 1.93
CA VAL A 19 4.92 2.17 0.54
C VAL A 19 6.04 2.69 -0.35
N ALA A 20 6.40 1.93 -1.38
CA ALA A 20 7.43 2.32 -2.34
C ALA A 20 6.82 2.57 -3.73
N TRP A 21 6.59 3.86 -4.03
CA TRP A 21 5.95 4.29 -5.28
C TRP A 21 6.83 4.18 -6.53
N GLY A 22 8.16 4.23 -6.36
CA GLY A 22 9.17 4.16 -7.43
C GLY A 22 9.90 2.81 -7.52
N GLY A 23 9.36 1.77 -6.87
CA GLY A 23 10.02 0.48 -6.74
C GLY A 23 11.00 0.38 -5.57
N ILE A 24 11.48 -0.84 -5.32
CA ILE A 24 12.37 -1.17 -4.20
C ILE A 24 13.63 -1.82 -4.75
N THR A 25 14.79 -1.34 -4.30
CA THR A 25 16.07 -1.95 -4.66
C THR A 25 16.18 -3.36 -4.09
N LYS A 26 16.90 -4.26 -4.79
CA LYS A 26 17.05 -5.66 -4.37
C LYS A 26 17.59 -5.79 -2.94
N ASP A 27 18.51 -4.92 -2.55
CA ASP A 27 19.08 -4.88 -1.20
C ASP A 27 18.06 -4.45 -0.13
N ALA A 28 17.21 -3.46 -0.43
CA ALA A 28 16.13 -3.07 0.47
C ALA A 28 15.10 -4.19 0.63
N LYS A 29 14.75 -4.90 -0.45
CA LYS A 29 13.87 -6.08 -0.40
C LYS A 29 14.46 -7.21 0.46
N ARG A 30 15.79 -7.43 0.37
CA ARG A 30 16.51 -8.44 1.15
C ARG A 30 16.58 -8.08 2.63
N TYR A 31 16.85 -6.82 2.97
CA TYR A 31 16.86 -6.33 4.35
C TYR A 31 15.47 -6.41 4.99
N LEU A 32 14.42 -5.99 4.29
CA LEU A 32 13.04 -6.05 4.79
C LEU A 32 12.55 -7.50 4.94
N SER A 33 13.06 -8.44 4.14
CA SER A 33 12.78 -9.87 4.29
C SER A 33 13.31 -10.45 5.62
N THR A 34 14.32 -9.85 6.22
CA THR A 34 14.83 -10.24 7.55
C THR A 34 14.05 -9.63 8.72
N GLN A 35 13.20 -8.63 8.45
CA GLN A 35 12.38 -7.90 9.44
C GLN A 35 10.87 -8.15 9.27
N ARG A 36 10.50 -9.27 8.64
CA ARG A 36 9.11 -9.64 8.28
C ARG A 36 8.09 -9.63 9.42
N PHE A 37 8.52 -9.58 10.67
CA PHE A 37 7.64 -9.59 11.83
C PHE A 37 7.12 -8.20 12.23
N ALA A 38 7.73 -7.10 11.76
CA ALA A 38 7.36 -5.74 12.17
C ALA A 38 6.98 -4.81 11.01
N ILE A 39 7.37 -5.10 9.76
CA ILE A 39 7.15 -4.17 8.63
C ILE A 39 6.63 -4.92 7.41
N LYS A 40 5.42 -4.54 6.95
CA LYS A 40 4.89 -4.93 5.63
C LYS A 40 5.32 -3.89 4.59
N VAL A 41 5.61 -4.37 3.40
CA VAL A 41 6.09 -3.53 2.29
C VAL A 41 5.09 -3.63 1.16
N TRP A 42 4.56 -2.49 0.74
CA TRP A 42 3.64 -2.37 -0.39
C TRP A 42 4.31 -1.64 -1.54
N THR A 43 4.07 -2.15 -2.73
CA THR A 43 4.28 -1.43 -3.99
C THR A 43 3.11 -0.51 -4.26
N SER A 44 3.22 0.32 -5.30
CA SER A 44 2.10 1.12 -5.81
C SER A 44 0.88 0.25 -6.15
N GLU A 45 1.12 -0.93 -6.75
CA GLU A 45 0.07 -1.88 -7.12
C GLU A 45 -0.65 -2.41 -5.87
N ASP A 46 0.10 -2.84 -4.84
CA ASP A 46 -0.50 -3.33 -3.59
C ASP A 46 -1.40 -2.27 -2.90
N VAL A 47 -1.01 -0.99 -2.97
CA VAL A 47 -1.81 0.11 -2.43
C VAL A 47 -3.10 0.28 -3.21
N LEU A 48 -3.01 0.26 -4.55
CA LEU A 48 -4.17 0.43 -5.42
C LEU A 48 -5.14 -0.74 -5.24
N ASP A 49 -4.64 -1.98 -5.18
CA ASP A 49 -5.45 -3.17 -4.96
C ASP A 49 -6.18 -3.10 -3.61
N GLY A 50 -5.48 -2.74 -2.53
CA GLY A 50 -6.08 -2.56 -1.22
C GLY A 50 -7.11 -1.43 -1.19
N LEU A 51 -6.82 -0.31 -1.86
CA LEU A 51 -7.73 0.82 -2.00
C LEU A 51 -9.02 0.39 -2.70
N PHE A 52 -8.93 -0.29 -3.85
CA PHE A 52 -10.10 -0.70 -4.62
C PHE A 52 -10.92 -1.78 -3.90
N ALA A 53 -10.25 -2.74 -3.26
CA ALA A 53 -10.93 -3.82 -2.53
C ALA A 53 -11.77 -3.32 -1.35
N HIS A 54 -11.29 -2.29 -0.66
CA HIS A 54 -11.92 -1.77 0.57
C HIS A 54 -12.53 -0.38 0.39
N TYR A 55 -12.62 0.14 -0.84
CA TYR A 55 -13.01 1.53 -1.10
C TYR A 55 -14.34 1.91 -0.42
N HIS A 56 -15.30 0.99 -0.45
CA HIS A 56 -16.63 1.19 0.15
C HIS A 56 -16.64 1.21 1.68
N GLU A 57 -15.60 0.68 2.32
CA GLU A 57 -15.44 0.65 3.78
C GLU A 57 -14.65 1.87 4.30
N LEU A 58 -14.06 2.66 3.39
CA LEU A 58 -13.27 3.83 3.78
C LEU A 58 -14.15 4.95 4.35
N PRO A 59 -13.63 5.78 5.28
CA PRO A 59 -14.33 6.96 5.77
C PRO A 59 -14.76 7.90 4.63
N ALA A 60 -15.89 8.58 4.82
CA ALA A 60 -16.47 9.47 3.80
C ALA A 60 -15.50 10.58 3.36
N ASP A 61 -14.69 11.13 4.26
CA ASP A 61 -13.68 12.14 3.94
C ASP A 61 -12.62 11.60 2.95
N ILE A 62 -12.18 10.35 3.13
CA ILE A 62 -11.19 9.71 2.23
C ILE A 62 -11.82 9.42 0.86
N GLN A 63 -13.06 8.93 0.82
CA GLN A 63 -13.78 8.74 -0.44
C GLN A 63 -14.00 10.06 -1.20
N ARG A 64 -14.15 11.18 -0.48
CA ARG A 64 -14.28 12.51 -1.07
C ARG A 64 -12.97 13.02 -1.67
N ASP A 65 -11.85 12.76 -1.00
CA ASP A 65 -10.53 13.18 -1.44
C ASP A 65 -10.02 12.32 -2.63
N VAL A 66 -10.44 11.06 -2.71
CA VAL A 66 -10.09 10.13 -3.79
C VAL A 66 -11.34 9.52 -4.43
N PRO A 67 -12.13 10.31 -5.20
CA PRO A 67 -13.39 9.81 -5.75
C PRO A 67 -13.13 8.80 -6.88
N LEU A 68 -13.58 7.56 -6.71
CA LEU A 68 -13.60 6.57 -7.79
C LEU A 68 -14.64 6.92 -8.85
N LYS A 69 -14.22 6.85 -10.11
CA LYS A 69 -15.11 6.93 -11.27
C LYS A 69 -15.32 5.54 -11.82
N GLN A 70 -16.58 5.09 -11.83
CA GLN A 70 -16.96 3.88 -12.53
C GLN A 70 -17.04 4.18 -14.03
N VAL A 71 -16.37 3.35 -14.83
CA VAL A 71 -16.47 3.37 -16.29
C VAL A 71 -17.05 2.05 -16.75
N TRP A 72 -18.07 2.11 -17.59
CA TRP A 72 -18.63 0.92 -18.23
C TRP A 72 -17.87 0.68 -19.53
N THR A 73 -17.28 -0.50 -19.66
CA THR A 73 -16.78 -0.99 -20.95
C THR A 73 -17.76 -2.03 -21.47
N LEU A 74 -17.89 -2.15 -22.79
CA LEU A 74 -18.60 -3.28 -23.39
C LEU A 74 -17.88 -4.56 -22.96
N ALA A 75 -18.60 -5.49 -22.34
CA ALA A 75 -18.08 -6.82 -22.10
C ALA A 75 -17.94 -7.49 -23.46
N GLU A 76 -16.73 -7.92 -23.82
CA GLU A 76 -16.55 -8.73 -25.02
C GLU A 76 -17.34 -10.03 -24.83
N GLU A 77 -18.38 -10.21 -25.66
CA GLU A 77 -19.12 -11.46 -25.73
C GLU A 77 -18.13 -12.54 -26.15
N THR A 78 -17.68 -13.34 -25.18
CA THR A 78 -16.83 -14.50 -25.45
C THR A 78 -17.72 -15.55 -26.12
N GLY A 79 -17.77 -15.51 -27.45
CA GLY A 79 -18.38 -16.54 -28.30
C GLY A 79 -17.51 -17.78 -28.42
#